data_AF-A0A023JLT6-F1
#
_entry.id   AF-A0A023JLT6-F1
#
_cell.length_a   1.000
_cell.length_b   1.000
_cell.length_c   1.000
_cell.angle_alpha   90.00
_cell.angle_beta   90.00
_cell.angle_gamma   90.00
#
_symmetry.space_group_name_H-M   'P 1'
#
loop_
_entity.id
_entity.type
_entity.pdbx_description
1 polymer ?
#
loop_
_entity_poly.entity_id
_entity_poly.type
_entity_poly.pdbx_seq_one_letter_code
_entity_poly.pdbx_strand_id
1 'polypeptide(L)'
;LDYYLKHYVGRANPLYFAERLTEHLGGAKIYFKREDLNHTGAHKINNCIGQILLAKRMGKTRIIAETGAGQHGVATATVCARFGLPCTVYMGSKDIERQSPNVFRMRLLGAEVKPVKSGSCSLKDAMNEALRDWVTNVEDTFYIIGTAAGPHPYPELVRDFQCVIGNEAKEQILEQEGRLPDQIIAAVGGGSNAIGLFHPFLDDKDIEVVGVEAAGHGIHTGKHAASLSAGKPGVLHGNRTYLLMD
;
A
#
# COMPACT_ATOMS: atom_id res chain seq x y z
N LEU A 1 15.13 -4.69 -10.58
CA LEU A 1 14.24 -3.93 -9.69
C LEU A 1 14.91 -2.62 -9.27
N ASP A 2 16.10 -2.72 -8.68
CA ASP A 2 16.88 -1.60 -8.10
C ASP A 2 17.08 -0.42 -9.03
N TYR A 3 17.35 -0.68 -10.32
CA TYR A 3 17.45 0.38 -11.33
C TYR A 3 16.22 1.31 -11.35
N TYR A 4 15.01 0.74 -11.33
CA TYR A 4 13.78 1.53 -11.35
C TYR A 4 13.48 2.18 -10.00
N LEU A 5 13.79 1.50 -8.89
CA LEU A 5 13.66 2.10 -7.56
C LEU A 5 14.55 3.35 -7.45
N LYS A 6 15.79 3.28 -7.91
CA LYS A 6 16.73 4.40 -7.88
C LYS A 6 16.36 5.51 -8.87
N HIS A 7 16.25 5.18 -10.16
CA HIS A 7 16.20 6.19 -11.23
C HIS A 7 14.81 6.63 -11.64
N TYR A 8 13.77 5.87 -11.30
CA TYR A 8 12.39 6.20 -11.66
C TYR A 8 11.53 6.56 -10.44
N VAL A 9 11.68 5.81 -9.33
CA VAL A 9 10.97 6.12 -8.08
C VAL A 9 11.66 7.25 -7.31
N GLY A 10 13.00 7.27 -7.31
CA GLY A 10 13.79 8.28 -6.60
C GLY A 10 14.35 7.82 -5.25
N ARG A 11 14.51 6.50 -5.04
CA ARG A 11 15.05 5.94 -3.80
C ARG A 11 16.57 6.10 -3.69
N ALA A 12 17.15 6.15 -2.48
CA ALA A 12 16.51 6.03 -1.16
C ALA A 12 15.78 7.31 -0.73
N ASN A 13 14.67 7.16 0.01
CA ASN A 13 13.99 8.32 0.59
C ASN A 13 14.66 8.75 1.90
N PRO A 14 14.74 10.05 2.22
CA PRO A 14 15.30 10.52 3.48
C PRO A 14 14.57 10.00 4.72
N LEU A 15 15.31 9.88 5.82
CA LEU A 15 14.78 9.83 7.18
C LEU A 15 14.97 11.22 7.80
N TYR A 16 13.87 11.92 8.06
CA TYR A 16 13.88 13.32 8.47
C TYR A 16 13.60 13.46 9.97
N PHE A 17 14.51 14.05 10.73
CA PHE A 17 14.27 14.43 12.12
C PHE A 17 13.26 15.60 12.18
N ALA A 18 12.13 15.39 12.85
CA ALA A 18 11.06 16.36 12.98
C ALA A 18 11.20 17.13 14.30
N GLU A 19 12.06 18.15 14.32
CA GLU A 19 12.46 18.87 15.52
C GLU A 19 11.27 19.54 16.22
N ARG A 20 10.39 20.21 15.46
CA ARG A 20 9.23 20.91 16.02
C ARG A 20 8.20 19.96 16.66
N LEU A 21 8.04 18.76 16.11
CA LEU A 21 7.12 17.77 16.68
C LEU A 21 7.72 17.12 17.93
N THR A 22 9.04 16.89 17.92
CA THR A 22 9.81 16.44 19.08
C THR A 22 9.66 17.44 20.24
N GLU A 23 9.86 18.73 19.98
CA GLU A 23 9.67 19.80 20.96
C GLU A 23 8.22 19.86 21.47
N HIS A 24 7.23 19.75 20.58
CA HIS A 24 5.83 19.79 20.95
C HIS A 24 5.42 18.63 21.87
N LEU A 25 5.94 17.42 21.63
CA LEU A 25 5.66 16.25 22.47
C LEU A 25 6.48 16.24 23.76
N GLY A 26 7.57 16.99 23.84
CA GLY A 26 8.40 17.15 25.04
C GLY A 26 9.10 15.88 25.51
N GLY A 27 9.22 14.88 24.64
CA GLY A 27 9.70 13.55 25.00
C GLY A 27 10.53 12.91 23.88
N ALA A 28 9.92 12.00 23.12
CA ALA A 28 10.61 11.22 22.10
C ALA A 28 11.11 12.08 20.93
N LYS A 29 12.31 11.74 20.41
CA LYS A 29 12.77 12.23 19.10
C LYS A 29 11.93 11.58 18.00
N ILE A 30 11.32 12.39 17.14
CA ILE A 30 10.45 11.91 16.07
C ILE A 30 11.17 11.98 14.73
N TYR A 31 11.15 10.87 14.00
CA TYR A 31 11.66 10.78 12.63
C TYR A 31 10.55 10.40 11.65
N PHE A 32 10.56 11.04 10.49
CA PHE A 32 9.68 10.68 9.37
C PHE A 32 10.47 9.95 8.29
N LYS A 33 10.11 8.69 8.02
CA LYS A 33 10.56 8.00 6.81
C LYS A 33 9.76 8.52 5.61
N ARG A 34 10.41 9.31 4.75
CA ARG A 34 9.77 10.19 3.76
C ARG A 34 9.26 9.50 2.49
N GLU A 35 8.41 8.48 2.65
CA GLU A 35 7.78 7.78 1.50
C GLU A 35 6.79 8.66 0.71
N ASP A 36 6.45 9.84 1.24
CA ASP A 36 5.69 10.88 0.54
C ASP A 36 6.46 11.49 -0.64
N LEU A 37 7.80 11.42 -0.64
CA LEU A 37 8.67 11.94 -1.70
C LEU A 37 8.84 10.98 -2.89
N ASN A 38 8.37 9.75 -2.76
CA ASN A 38 8.38 8.80 -3.87
C ASN A 38 7.70 9.40 -5.11
N HIS A 39 8.17 9.03 -6.31
CA HIS A 39 7.38 9.24 -7.51
C HIS A 39 5.94 8.70 -7.29
N THR A 40 4.94 9.46 -7.73
CA THR A 40 3.49 9.29 -7.44
C THR A 40 3.00 9.78 -6.08
N GLY A 41 3.87 9.94 -5.08
CA GLY A 41 3.58 10.59 -3.79
C GLY A 41 3.24 9.65 -2.64
N ALA A 42 3.52 8.34 -2.76
CA ALA A 42 3.26 7.35 -1.72
C ALA A 42 4.11 6.09 -1.88
N HIS A 43 4.18 5.26 -0.83
CA HIS A 43 4.87 3.96 -0.82
C HIS A 43 4.33 2.94 -1.84
N LYS A 44 3.14 3.16 -2.40
CA LYS A 44 2.48 2.20 -3.32
C LYS A 44 3.31 1.91 -4.57
N ILE A 45 4.13 2.86 -5.02
CA ILE A 45 4.93 2.71 -6.23
C ILE A 45 6.00 1.61 -6.10
N ASN A 46 6.54 1.36 -4.90
CA ASN A 46 7.54 0.31 -4.66
C ASN A 46 6.98 -1.07 -5.09
N ASN A 47 5.79 -1.38 -4.57
CA ASN A 47 5.03 -2.58 -4.91
C ASN A 47 4.64 -2.65 -6.40
N CYS A 48 4.17 -1.53 -6.97
CA CYS A 48 3.74 -1.49 -8.38
C CYS A 48 4.89 -1.78 -9.35
N ILE A 49 6.10 -1.24 -9.08
CA ILE A 49 7.29 -1.54 -9.88
C ILE A 49 7.70 -3.01 -9.75
N GLY A 50 7.64 -3.59 -8.55
CA GLY A 50 7.92 -5.02 -8.37
C GLY A 50 6.96 -5.90 -9.17
N GLN A 51 5.65 -5.67 -9.00
CA GLN A 51 4.62 -6.49 -9.64
C GLN A 51 4.52 -6.29 -11.15
N ILE A 52 4.71 -5.08 -11.69
CA ILE A 52 4.69 -4.87 -13.15
C ILE A 52 5.87 -5.58 -13.83
N LEU A 53 7.03 -5.62 -13.18
CA LEU A 53 8.19 -6.36 -13.72
C LEU A 53 7.94 -7.86 -13.70
N LEU A 54 7.24 -8.36 -12.67
CA LEU A 54 6.80 -9.75 -12.62
C LEU A 54 5.77 -10.06 -13.73
N ALA A 55 4.77 -9.19 -13.92
CA ALA A 55 3.78 -9.32 -15.00
C ALA A 55 4.46 -9.40 -16.38
N LYS A 56 5.44 -8.52 -16.64
CA LYS A 56 6.25 -8.56 -17.86
C LYS A 56 7.04 -9.86 -18.01
N ARG A 57 7.66 -10.33 -16.93
CA ARG A 57 8.40 -11.60 -16.93
C ARG A 57 7.50 -12.80 -17.24
N MET A 58 6.24 -12.73 -16.80
CA MET A 58 5.21 -13.74 -17.06
C MET A 58 4.56 -13.61 -18.46
N GLY A 59 4.96 -12.61 -19.26
CA GLY A 59 4.38 -12.39 -20.59
C GLY A 59 2.94 -11.85 -20.56
N LYS A 60 2.49 -11.28 -19.44
CA LYS A 60 1.14 -10.71 -19.32
C LYS A 60 1.06 -9.39 -20.10
N THR A 61 -0.04 -9.21 -20.81
CA THR A 61 -0.24 -8.09 -21.75
C THR A 61 -1.26 -7.09 -21.24
N ARG A 62 -1.99 -7.41 -20.17
CA ARG A 62 -3.02 -6.54 -19.57
C ARG A 62 -2.85 -6.46 -18.06
N ILE A 63 -3.07 -5.28 -17.49
CA ILE A 63 -2.99 -5.05 -16.04
C ILE A 63 -4.33 -4.60 -15.50
N ILE A 64 -4.69 -5.16 -14.34
CA ILE A 64 -5.79 -4.65 -13.53
C ILE A 64 -5.34 -4.35 -12.11
N ALA A 65 -6.07 -3.45 -11.44
CA ALA A 65 -5.90 -3.15 -10.01
C ALA A 65 -7.21 -2.68 -9.38
N GLU A 66 -7.29 -2.71 -8.06
CA GLU A 66 -8.33 -2.05 -7.26
C GLU A 66 -7.82 -0.73 -6.67
N THR A 67 -8.69 0.22 -6.32
CA THR A 67 -8.27 1.36 -5.52
C THR A 67 -9.41 1.95 -4.69
N GLY A 68 -9.07 2.50 -3.52
CA GLY A 68 -9.98 3.24 -2.65
C GLY A 68 -9.62 4.72 -2.66
N ALA A 69 -8.60 5.12 -1.90
CA ALA A 69 -8.08 6.50 -1.89
C ALA A 69 -7.50 6.99 -3.24
N GLY A 70 -7.33 6.11 -4.23
CA GLY A 70 -6.80 6.46 -5.55
C GLY A 70 -5.29 6.27 -5.71
N GLN A 71 -4.50 6.34 -4.63
CA GLN A 71 -3.03 6.28 -4.71
C GLN A 71 -2.48 4.98 -5.35
N HIS A 72 -3.06 3.82 -5.04
CA HIS A 72 -2.64 2.56 -5.69
C HIS A 72 -2.98 2.54 -7.19
N GLY A 73 -4.17 3.01 -7.53
CA GLY A 73 -4.60 3.15 -8.92
C GLY A 73 -3.70 4.11 -9.72
N VAL A 74 -3.32 5.25 -9.14
CA VAL A 74 -2.35 6.19 -9.75
C VAL A 74 -1.00 5.50 -9.94
N ALA A 75 -0.45 4.84 -8.91
CA ALA A 75 0.82 4.14 -9.02
C ALA A 75 0.81 3.02 -10.08
N THR A 76 -0.29 2.25 -10.14
CA THR A 76 -0.50 1.22 -11.16
C THR A 76 -0.56 1.82 -12.56
N ALA A 77 -1.38 2.85 -12.76
CA ALA A 77 -1.49 3.56 -14.04
C ALA A 77 -0.13 4.14 -14.48
N THR A 78 0.64 4.70 -13.56
CA THR A 78 1.99 5.23 -13.82
C THR A 78 2.93 4.16 -14.35
N VAL A 79 3.01 2.99 -13.68
CA VAL A 79 3.90 1.93 -14.16
C VAL A 79 3.41 1.31 -15.46
N CYS A 80 2.09 1.15 -15.64
CA CYS A 80 1.51 0.67 -16.89
C CYS A 80 1.85 1.60 -18.06
N ALA A 81 1.71 2.92 -17.89
CA ALA A 81 2.10 3.91 -18.89
C ALA A 81 3.60 3.83 -19.23
N ARG A 82 4.46 3.68 -18.20
CA ARG A 82 5.91 3.55 -18.38
C ARG A 82 6.32 2.31 -19.17
N PHE A 83 5.60 1.21 -19.00
CA PHE A 83 5.90 -0.09 -19.60
C PHE A 83 5.06 -0.44 -20.82
N GLY A 84 4.14 0.44 -21.24
CA GLY A 84 3.32 0.27 -22.42
C GLY A 84 2.26 -0.82 -22.29
N LEU A 85 1.68 -0.99 -21.10
CA LEU A 85 0.65 -2.01 -20.83
C LEU A 85 -0.72 -1.35 -20.59
N PRO A 86 -1.81 -1.84 -21.20
CA PRO A 86 -3.18 -1.44 -20.86
C PRO A 86 -3.48 -1.64 -19.38
N CYS A 87 -4.16 -0.67 -18.78
CA CYS A 87 -4.47 -0.65 -17.36
C CYS A 87 -5.96 -0.38 -17.12
N THR A 88 -6.64 -1.29 -16.41
CA THR A 88 -8.00 -1.08 -15.90
C THR A 88 -7.96 -1.01 -14.37
N VAL A 89 -8.42 0.09 -13.79
CA VAL A 89 -8.51 0.28 -12.34
C VAL A 89 -9.97 0.24 -11.90
N TYR A 90 -10.30 -0.70 -11.03
CA TYR A 90 -11.59 -0.82 -10.36
C TYR A 90 -11.64 0.10 -9.14
N MET A 91 -12.69 0.92 -9.03
CA MET A 91 -12.82 1.88 -7.92
C MET A 91 -14.28 2.02 -7.51
N GLY A 92 -14.57 2.00 -6.21
CA GLY A 92 -15.91 2.19 -5.69
C GLY A 92 -16.49 3.54 -6.10
N SER A 93 -17.76 3.60 -6.49
CA SER A 93 -18.35 4.84 -7.00
C SER A 93 -18.35 5.98 -5.97
N LYS A 94 -18.51 5.66 -4.67
CA LYS A 94 -18.38 6.66 -3.58
C LYS A 94 -16.96 7.18 -3.45
N ASP A 95 -15.96 6.34 -3.73
CA ASP A 95 -14.56 6.73 -3.68
C ASP A 95 -14.19 7.60 -4.90
N ILE A 96 -14.75 7.33 -6.08
CA ILE A 96 -14.55 8.16 -7.29
C ILE A 96 -14.97 9.61 -7.05
N GLU A 97 -16.14 9.82 -6.44
CA GLU A 97 -16.65 11.18 -6.14
C GLU A 97 -15.73 11.92 -5.18
N ARG A 98 -15.28 11.24 -4.12
CA ARG A 98 -14.43 11.82 -3.06
C ARG A 98 -12.98 12.04 -3.50
N GLN A 99 -12.49 11.25 -4.44
CA GLN A 99 -11.08 11.20 -4.86
C GLN A 99 -10.91 11.62 -6.32
N SER A 100 -11.72 12.58 -6.77
CA SER A 100 -11.71 13.08 -8.16
C SER A 100 -10.33 13.49 -8.69
N PRO A 101 -9.39 14.07 -7.89
CA PRO A 101 -8.06 14.38 -8.40
C PRO A 101 -7.25 13.13 -8.80
N ASN A 102 -7.37 12.04 -8.04
CA ASN A 102 -6.68 10.79 -8.36
C ASN A 102 -7.32 10.08 -9.54
N VAL A 103 -8.65 10.15 -9.69
CA VAL A 103 -9.35 9.64 -10.88
C VAL A 103 -8.89 10.35 -12.14
N PHE A 104 -8.77 11.68 -12.08
CA PHE A 104 -8.27 12.47 -13.19
C PHE A 104 -6.83 12.10 -13.55
N ARG A 105 -5.93 11.96 -12.55
CA ARG A 105 -4.54 11.51 -12.77
C ARG A 105 -4.46 10.14 -13.42
N MET A 106 -5.26 9.17 -13.00
CA MET A 106 -5.31 7.84 -13.62
C MET A 106 -5.68 7.91 -15.11
N ARG A 107 -6.69 8.72 -15.45
CA ARG A 107 -7.12 8.91 -16.85
C ARG A 107 -6.06 9.61 -17.70
N LEU A 108 -5.38 10.63 -17.16
CA LEU A 108 -4.26 11.29 -17.85
C LEU A 108 -3.10 10.33 -18.15
N LEU A 109 -2.90 9.33 -17.29
CA LEU A 109 -1.91 8.26 -17.50
C LEU A 109 -2.40 7.17 -18.47
N GLY A 110 -3.59 7.31 -19.06
CA GLY A 110 -4.15 6.37 -20.03
C GLY A 110 -4.83 5.14 -19.41
N ALA A 111 -5.05 5.11 -18.10
CA ALA A 111 -5.79 4.01 -17.46
C ALA A 111 -7.30 4.18 -17.61
N GLU A 112 -8.00 3.07 -17.84
CA GLU A 112 -9.45 2.99 -17.72
C GLU A 112 -9.82 2.93 -16.24
N VAL A 113 -10.73 3.79 -15.78
CA VAL A 113 -11.24 3.75 -14.40
C VAL A 113 -12.68 3.22 -14.43
N LYS A 114 -12.88 1.99 -13.95
CA LYS A 114 -14.18 1.31 -13.92
C LYS A 114 -14.89 1.55 -12.57
N PRO A 115 -16.04 2.24 -12.55
CA PRO A 115 -16.81 2.46 -11.33
C PRO A 115 -17.49 1.18 -10.84
N VAL A 116 -17.32 0.85 -9.58
CA VAL A 116 -18.00 -0.26 -8.91
C VAL A 116 -19.16 0.27 -8.08
N LYS A 117 -20.38 -0.14 -8.47
CA LYS A 117 -21.66 0.30 -7.88
C LYS A 117 -22.30 -0.77 -6.99
N SER A 118 -21.69 -1.96 -6.89
CA SER A 118 -22.17 -3.06 -6.07
C SER A 118 -21.81 -2.87 -4.60
N GLY A 119 -22.59 -3.49 -3.72
CA GLY A 119 -22.30 -3.56 -2.29
C GLY A 119 -22.24 -2.19 -1.61
N SER A 120 -21.14 -1.95 -0.88
CA SER A 120 -20.93 -0.69 -0.17
C SER A 120 -20.44 0.45 -1.07
N CYS A 121 -20.11 0.15 -2.33
CA CYS A 121 -19.48 1.00 -3.33
C CYS A 121 -18.12 1.54 -2.85
N SER A 122 -17.32 0.70 -2.19
CA SER A 122 -16.02 1.06 -1.61
C SER A 122 -14.89 0.13 -2.07
N LEU A 123 -13.69 0.28 -1.50
CA LEU A 123 -12.51 -0.57 -1.75
C LEU A 123 -12.81 -2.08 -1.72
N LYS A 124 -13.63 -2.57 -0.77
CA LYS A 124 -13.99 -4.00 -0.69
C LYS A 124 -14.63 -4.48 -1.98
N ASP A 125 -15.57 -3.70 -2.51
CA ASP A 125 -16.32 -4.06 -3.71
C ASP A 125 -15.45 -3.92 -4.96
N ALA A 126 -14.57 -2.91 -5.01
CA ALA A 126 -13.58 -2.77 -6.06
C ALA A 126 -12.66 -3.99 -6.17
N MET A 127 -12.24 -4.54 -5.03
CA MET A 127 -11.40 -5.72 -4.97
C MET A 127 -12.13 -6.99 -5.44
N ASN A 128 -13.42 -7.13 -5.11
CA ASN A 128 -14.27 -8.22 -5.62
C ASN A 128 -14.37 -8.20 -7.15
N GLU A 129 -14.61 -7.03 -7.74
CA GLU A 129 -14.71 -6.90 -9.20
C GLU A 129 -13.36 -7.12 -9.90
N ALA A 130 -12.25 -6.66 -9.31
CA ALA A 130 -10.91 -6.93 -9.82
C ALA A 130 -10.59 -8.44 -9.81
N LEU A 131 -10.92 -9.16 -8.73
CA LEU A 131 -10.76 -10.61 -8.66
C LEU A 131 -11.61 -11.35 -9.70
N ARG A 132 -12.87 -10.92 -9.91
CA ARG A 132 -13.76 -11.50 -10.94
C ARG A 132 -13.22 -11.31 -12.35
N ASP A 133 -12.72 -10.11 -12.66
CA ASP A 133 -12.05 -9.84 -13.93
C ASP A 133 -10.84 -10.76 -14.09
N TRP A 134 -9.99 -10.86 -13.07
CA TRP A 134 -8.78 -11.66 -13.13
C TRP A 134 -9.07 -13.14 -13.42
N VAL A 135 -10.05 -13.73 -12.73
CA VAL A 135 -10.44 -15.13 -12.92
C VAL A 135 -10.95 -15.37 -14.34
N THR A 136 -11.62 -14.38 -14.94
CA THR A 136 -12.17 -14.48 -16.30
C THR A 136 -11.08 -14.32 -17.37
N ASN A 137 -10.04 -13.52 -17.10
CA ASN A 137 -9.01 -13.12 -18.07
C ASN A 137 -7.61 -13.57 -17.65
N VAL A 138 -7.48 -14.70 -16.96
CA VAL A 138 -6.22 -15.11 -16.30
C VAL A 138 -5.06 -15.32 -17.28
N GLU A 139 -5.34 -15.67 -18.54
CA GLU A 139 -4.32 -15.97 -19.56
C GLU A 139 -3.46 -14.76 -19.90
N ASP A 140 -4.07 -13.60 -20.13
CA ASP A 140 -3.41 -12.38 -20.60
C ASP A 140 -3.25 -11.31 -19.52
N THR A 141 -4.02 -11.41 -18.43
CA THR A 141 -4.12 -10.38 -17.39
C THR A 141 -3.28 -10.70 -16.15
N PHE A 142 -2.58 -9.67 -15.63
CA PHE A 142 -1.99 -9.67 -14.30
C PHE A 142 -2.75 -8.73 -13.37
N TYR A 143 -3.08 -9.20 -12.17
CA TYR A 143 -3.69 -8.39 -11.13
C TYR A 143 -2.63 -7.82 -10.19
N ILE A 144 -2.41 -6.50 -10.23
CA ILE A 144 -1.54 -5.78 -9.28
C ILE A 144 -2.35 -5.42 -8.04
N ILE A 145 -2.26 -6.25 -7.00
CA ILE A 145 -2.91 -5.98 -5.72
C ILE A 145 -2.23 -4.82 -4.97
N GLY A 146 -3.01 -3.99 -4.28
CA GLY A 146 -2.52 -2.74 -3.70
C GLY A 146 -2.04 -2.79 -2.26
N THR A 147 -2.08 -3.95 -1.60
CA THR A 147 -1.72 -4.08 -0.19
C THR A 147 -1.29 -5.49 0.19
N ALA A 148 -0.66 -5.66 1.35
CA ALA A 148 -0.21 -6.94 1.89
C ALA A 148 -1.38 -7.79 2.43
N ALA A 149 -2.30 -8.14 1.55
CA ALA A 149 -3.47 -8.97 1.80
C ALA A 149 -3.78 -9.81 0.54
N GLY A 150 -4.92 -10.49 0.54
CA GLY A 150 -5.30 -11.39 -0.56
C GLY A 150 -4.62 -12.77 -0.46
N PRO A 151 -4.88 -13.67 -1.42
CA PRO A 151 -4.36 -15.03 -1.38
C PRO A 151 -2.84 -15.05 -1.53
N HIS A 152 -2.20 -16.11 -1.04
CA HIS A 152 -0.80 -16.37 -1.41
C HIS A 152 -0.67 -16.39 -2.95
N PRO A 153 0.39 -15.78 -3.54
CA PRO A 153 1.59 -15.22 -2.89
C PRO A 153 1.54 -13.74 -2.52
N TYR A 154 0.40 -13.06 -2.66
CA TYR A 154 0.34 -11.60 -2.58
C TYR A 154 0.80 -10.97 -1.26
N PRO A 155 0.42 -11.45 -0.07
CA PRO A 155 0.89 -10.85 1.18
C PRO A 155 2.41 -10.83 1.30
N GLU A 156 3.05 -11.94 0.92
CA GLU A 156 4.50 -12.12 0.94
C GLU A 156 5.17 -11.25 -0.12
N LEU A 157 4.67 -11.30 -1.36
CA LEU A 157 5.19 -10.54 -2.48
C LEU A 157 5.16 -9.02 -2.22
N VAL A 158 4.02 -8.52 -1.72
CA VAL A 158 3.85 -7.09 -1.43
C VAL A 158 4.74 -6.66 -0.27
N ARG A 159 4.88 -7.50 0.77
CA ARG A 159 5.81 -7.25 1.86
C ARG A 159 7.23 -7.10 1.32
N ASP A 160 7.70 -8.05 0.53
CA ASP A 160 9.09 -8.06 0.04
C ASP A 160 9.41 -6.83 -0.81
N PHE A 161 8.48 -6.41 -1.68
CA PHE A 161 8.65 -5.17 -2.44
C PHE A 161 8.57 -3.89 -1.61
N GLN A 162 8.02 -3.96 -0.38
CA GLN A 162 7.94 -2.83 0.54
C GLN A 162 9.05 -2.85 1.60
N CYS A 163 9.77 -3.96 1.81
CA CYS A 163 10.87 -4.07 2.78
C CYS A 163 11.99 -3.05 2.56
N VAL A 164 12.10 -2.49 1.35
CA VAL A 164 13.01 -1.38 1.04
C VAL A 164 12.81 -0.18 1.99
N ILE A 165 11.60 0.02 2.51
CA ILE A 165 11.29 1.09 3.47
C ILE A 165 12.06 0.88 4.77
N GLY A 166 11.91 -0.30 5.39
CA GLY A 166 12.54 -0.64 6.66
C GLY A 166 14.06 -0.82 6.52
N ASN A 167 14.54 -1.38 5.41
CA ASN A 167 15.97 -1.54 5.16
C ASN A 167 16.67 -0.18 5.16
N GLU A 168 16.16 0.77 4.38
CA GLU A 168 16.71 2.13 4.36
C GLU A 168 16.53 2.83 5.70
N ALA A 169 15.38 2.69 6.37
CA ALA A 169 15.14 3.34 7.66
C ALA A 169 16.13 2.85 8.74
N LYS A 170 16.44 1.55 8.76
CA LYS A 170 17.40 0.94 9.68
C LYS A 170 18.82 1.46 9.45
N GLU A 171 19.26 1.51 8.19
CA GLU A 171 20.57 2.08 7.85
C GLU A 171 20.66 3.56 8.25
N GLN A 172 19.63 4.33 7.93
CA GLN A 172 19.60 5.78 8.16
C GLN A 172 19.52 6.16 9.64
N ILE A 173 18.77 5.43 10.46
CA ILE A 173 18.68 5.73 11.90
C ILE A 173 19.97 5.37 12.62
N LEU A 174 20.65 4.30 12.21
CA LEU A 174 21.98 3.97 12.72
C LEU A 174 23.01 5.04 12.35
N GLU A 175 22.95 5.58 11.13
CA GLU A 175 23.81 6.69 10.70
C GLU A 175 23.54 7.98 11.50
N GLN A 176 22.27 8.32 11.75
CA GLN A 176 21.91 9.59 12.40
C GLN A 176 22.03 9.57 13.92
N GLU A 177 21.74 8.43 14.57
CA GLU A 177 21.64 8.33 16.04
C GLU A 177 22.63 7.34 16.65
N GLY A 178 23.38 6.58 15.84
CA GLY A 178 24.34 5.57 16.32
C GLY A 178 23.69 4.37 17.02
N ARG A 179 22.36 4.23 16.92
CA ARG A 179 21.57 3.19 17.58
C ARG A 179 20.27 2.91 16.82
N LEU A 180 19.64 1.79 17.12
CA LEU A 180 18.29 1.46 16.64
C LEU A 180 17.23 2.31 17.37
N PRO A 181 16.05 2.53 16.75
CA PRO A 181 14.97 3.31 17.36
C PRO A 181 14.35 2.53 18.51
N ASP A 182 13.77 3.24 19.48
CA ASP A 182 13.02 2.64 20.58
C ASP A 182 11.66 2.07 20.10
N GLN A 183 11.06 2.72 19.09
CA GLN A 183 9.76 2.36 18.55
C GLN A 183 9.66 2.68 17.06
N ILE A 184 8.96 1.84 16.30
CA ILE A 184 8.55 2.10 14.91
C ILE A 184 7.03 2.08 14.79
N ILE A 185 6.48 3.07 14.10
CA ILE A 185 5.03 3.30 14.03
C ILE A 185 4.61 3.43 12.58
N ALA A 186 3.52 2.76 12.19
CA ALA A 186 2.95 2.90 10.86
C ALA A 186 1.43 2.70 10.84
N ALA A 187 0.75 3.36 9.90
CA ALA A 187 -0.69 3.22 9.73
C ALA A 187 -1.06 1.89 9.06
N VAL A 188 -2.08 1.21 9.60
CA VAL A 188 -2.55 -0.09 9.12
C VAL A 188 -3.91 0.04 8.47
N GLY A 189 -3.91 0.04 7.13
CA GLY A 189 -5.07 -0.31 6.32
C GLY A 189 -5.06 -1.80 6.03
N GLY A 190 -4.65 -2.17 4.81
CA GLY A 190 -4.29 -3.56 4.51
C GLY A 190 -2.83 -3.93 4.82
N GLY A 191 -2.09 -3.09 5.54
CA GLY A 191 -0.76 -3.42 6.10
C GLY A 191 0.50 -3.18 5.25
N SER A 192 0.43 -2.77 3.97
CA SER A 192 1.64 -2.77 3.11
C SER A 192 2.77 -1.82 3.51
N ASN A 193 2.47 -0.58 3.92
CA ASN A 193 3.51 0.35 4.40
C ASN A 193 4.09 -0.13 5.74
N ALA A 194 3.19 -0.56 6.63
CA ALA A 194 3.52 -1.00 7.96
C ALA A 194 4.46 -2.21 7.92
N ILE A 195 4.07 -3.28 7.21
CA ILE A 195 4.94 -4.46 7.12
C ILE A 195 6.24 -4.16 6.37
N GLY A 196 6.24 -3.25 5.39
CA GLY A 196 7.45 -2.81 4.70
C GLY A 196 8.44 -2.09 5.62
N LEU A 197 7.94 -1.29 6.56
CA LEU A 197 8.75 -0.69 7.61
C LEU A 197 9.16 -1.71 8.67
N PHE A 198 8.24 -2.55 9.13
CA PHE A 198 8.43 -3.40 10.29
C PHE A 198 9.32 -4.62 10.01
N HIS A 199 9.18 -5.23 8.84
CA HIS A 199 9.79 -6.53 8.56
C HIS A 199 11.30 -6.58 8.81
N PRO A 200 12.09 -5.58 8.40
CA PRO A 200 13.53 -5.57 8.66
C PRO A 200 13.90 -5.47 10.15
N PHE A 201 12.98 -5.05 11.03
CA PHE A 201 13.20 -4.90 12.47
C PHE A 201 12.63 -6.05 13.32
N LEU A 202 11.97 -7.05 12.73
CA LEU A 202 11.27 -8.09 13.51
C LEU A 202 12.19 -8.95 14.40
N ASP A 203 13.47 -9.06 14.06
CA ASP A 203 14.45 -9.79 14.86
C ASP A 203 15.08 -8.92 15.97
N ASP A 204 14.84 -7.61 15.99
CA ASP A 204 15.35 -6.67 16.99
C ASP A 204 14.37 -6.57 18.18
N LYS A 205 14.55 -7.44 19.17
CA LYS A 205 13.61 -7.64 20.29
C LYS A 205 13.35 -6.40 21.16
N ASP A 206 14.26 -5.45 21.16
CA ASP A 206 14.18 -4.23 21.98
C ASP A 206 13.38 -3.11 21.30
N ILE A 207 12.92 -3.31 20.07
CA ILE A 207 12.16 -2.31 19.31
C ILE A 207 10.67 -2.59 19.44
N GLU A 208 9.92 -1.59 19.91
CA GLU A 208 8.47 -1.67 19.94
C GLU A 208 7.88 -1.41 18.54
N VAL A 209 6.99 -2.29 18.08
CA VAL A 209 6.35 -2.19 16.76
C VAL A 209 4.87 -1.86 16.92
N VAL A 210 4.47 -0.67 16.47
CA VAL A 210 3.11 -0.15 16.66
C VAL A 210 2.38 0.06 15.34
N GLY A 211 1.34 -0.74 15.10
CA GLY A 211 0.40 -0.54 14.00
C GLY A 211 -0.80 0.31 14.43
N VAL A 212 -1.11 1.37 13.68
CA VAL A 212 -2.22 2.29 14.01
C VAL A 212 -3.37 2.11 13.02
N GLU A 213 -4.52 1.61 13.50
CA GLU A 213 -5.74 1.44 12.69
C GLU A 213 -6.68 2.65 12.76
N ALA A 214 -7.56 2.79 11.76
CA ALA A 214 -8.53 3.88 11.72
C ALA A 214 -9.74 3.62 12.65
N ALA A 215 -9.79 4.32 13.78
CA ALA A 215 -10.90 4.26 14.72
C ALA A 215 -12.19 4.98 14.24
N GLY A 216 -12.14 5.71 13.12
CA GLY A 216 -13.30 6.40 12.55
C GLY A 216 -13.98 7.35 13.54
N HIS A 217 -15.28 7.16 13.78
CA HIS A 217 -16.02 7.93 14.79
C HIS A 217 -15.91 7.36 16.22
N GLY A 218 -15.03 6.37 16.43
CA GLY A 218 -14.81 5.66 17.69
C GLY A 218 -15.21 4.18 17.56
N ILE A 219 -14.39 3.28 18.09
CA ILE A 219 -14.62 1.82 18.01
C ILE A 219 -15.99 1.44 18.58
N HIS A 220 -16.36 2.01 19.72
CA HIS A 220 -17.64 1.77 20.39
C HIS A 220 -18.87 2.14 19.55
N THR A 221 -18.72 2.94 18.50
CA THR A 221 -19.84 3.36 17.62
C THR A 221 -20.15 2.36 16.50
N GLY A 222 -19.27 1.37 16.27
CA GLY A 222 -19.32 0.50 15.10
C GLY A 222 -18.98 1.18 13.77
N LYS A 223 -18.68 2.49 13.77
CA LYS A 223 -18.30 3.28 12.57
C LYS A 223 -16.79 3.49 12.52
N HIS A 224 -16.04 2.40 12.37
CA HIS A 224 -14.58 2.36 12.32
C HIS A 224 -14.08 1.37 11.26
N ALA A 225 -12.75 1.33 11.04
CA ALA A 225 -12.08 0.35 10.19
C ALA A 225 -10.96 -0.41 10.94
N ALA A 226 -10.98 -0.39 12.28
CA ALA A 226 -10.04 -1.10 13.15
C ALA A 226 -10.32 -2.61 13.22
N SER A 227 -9.87 -3.35 12.20
CA SER A 227 -10.16 -4.78 12.01
C SER A 227 -9.37 -5.67 12.96
N LEU A 228 -8.12 -5.32 13.29
CA LEU A 228 -7.31 -6.05 14.25
C LEU A 228 -7.77 -5.80 15.69
N SER A 229 -8.18 -4.57 15.99
CA SER A 229 -8.58 -4.17 17.35
C SER A 229 -9.99 -4.63 17.74
N ALA A 230 -10.92 -4.71 16.78
CA ALA A 230 -12.34 -4.96 17.06
C ALA A 230 -13.00 -5.98 16.12
N GLY A 231 -12.24 -6.56 15.19
CA GLY A 231 -12.71 -7.64 14.33
C GLY A 231 -12.50 -9.02 14.94
N LYS A 232 -12.84 -10.05 14.16
CA LYS A 232 -12.63 -11.46 14.49
C LYS A 232 -12.03 -12.20 13.30
N PRO A 233 -11.32 -13.34 13.52
CA PRO A 233 -10.77 -14.13 12.42
C PRO A 233 -11.86 -14.63 11.47
N GLY A 234 -11.67 -14.44 10.17
CA GLY A 234 -12.55 -14.93 9.11
C GLY A 234 -11.80 -15.09 7.78
N VAL A 235 -12.54 -15.44 6.73
CA VAL A 235 -11.99 -15.60 5.38
C VAL A 235 -12.64 -14.57 4.47
N LEU A 236 -11.82 -13.71 3.86
CA LEU A 236 -12.26 -12.70 2.91
C LEU A 236 -11.24 -12.64 1.78
N HIS A 237 -11.69 -12.47 0.53
CA HIS A 237 -10.80 -12.26 -0.62
C HIS A 237 -9.59 -13.24 -0.73
N GLY A 238 -9.80 -14.52 -0.39
CA GLY A 238 -8.76 -15.54 -0.51
C GLY A 238 -7.72 -15.56 0.63
N ASN A 239 -7.88 -14.78 1.70
CA ASN A 239 -7.04 -14.88 2.90
C ASN A 239 -7.85 -15.10 4.19
N ARG A 240 -7.26 -15.87 5.12
CA ARG A 240 -7.74 -15.96 6.50
C ARG A 240 -7.08 -14.83 7.29
N THR A 241 -7.88 -13.87 7.75
CA THR A 241 -7.43 -12.63 8.39
C THR A 241 -8.43 -12.15 9.43
N TYR A 242 -8.10 -11.12 10.20
CA TYR A 242 -9.07 -10.38 10.99
C TYR A 242 -9.91 -9.46 10.10
N LEU A 243 -11.22 -9.45 10.31
CA LEU A 243 -12.14 -8.55 9.62
C LEU A 243 -13.33 -8.18 10.50
N LEU A 244 -13.96 -7.04 10.18
CA LEU A 244 -15.22 -6.62 10.78
C LEU A 244 -16.37 -7.39 10.13
N MET A 245 -17.02 -8.26 10.90
CA MET A 245 -18.17 -9.07 10.48
C MET A 245 -19.08 -9.38 11.67
N ASP A 246 -20.36 -9.63 11.38
CA ASP A 246 -21.39 -10.06 12.35
C ASP A 246 -21.24 -11.52 12.77
#